data_AF-A0A972WKI2-F1
#
_entry.id   AF-A0A972WKI2-F1
#
_cell.length_a   1.000
_cell.length_b   1.000
_cell.length_c   1.000
_cell.angle_alpha   90.00
_cell.angle_beta   90.00
_cell.angle_gamma   90.00
#
_symmetry.space_group_name_H-M   'P 1'
#
loop_
_entity.id
_entity.type
_entity.pdbx_description
1 polymer ?
#
loop_
_entity_poly.entity_id
_entity_poly.type
_entity_poly.pdbx_seq_one_letter_code
_entity_poly.pdbx_strand_id
1 'polypeptide(L)'
;MNLSAHKFLAIFAFVAAVLFSGPGFAQSSCGKIPALKAWGGVTNARVVQYVDNKLHGDWQPYIDHLASQLKSVRLIQDAGKSAQIRYRGELIELSGKNLTAYLAASEKRLEVVTCLAEQALHQQAAQLADFATAAGEATDEAGEVEVQIRKPQPLRQNVTVAGGALRLEVTTSCENGSSVFKVTNRGGEWPKSSIFAIYRMGDQTKQVISSRRMRLKGEQSSTFRIDATKNPTGQLGLFVDPSWYKRGFEYDATVRCR
;
A
#
# COMPACT_ATOMS: atom_id res chain seq x y z
N MET A 1 -36.41 -50.24 52.23
CA MET A 1 -35.41 -50.75 53.18
C MET A 1 -34.06 -50.80 52.47
N ASN A 2 -33.07 -50.21 53.14
CA ASN A 2 -31.62 -50.48 53.11
C ASN A 2 -30.70 -49.93 52.01
N LEU A 3 -29.82 -49.05 52.53
CA LEU A 3 -28.50 -48.57 52.15
C LEU A 3 -27.51 -49.65 51.63
N SER A 4 -26.64 -49.25 50.70
CA SER A 4 -25.16 -49.36 50.80
C SER A 4 -24.53 -48.76 49.53
N ALA A 5 -23.79 -47.64 49.59
CA ALA A 5 -22.42 -47.46 50.09
C ALA A 5 -21.35 -47.72 49.02
N HIS A 6 -20.87 -46.59 48.48
CA HIS A 6 -19.54 -46.21 48.00
C HIS A 6 -18.61 -47.24 47.35
N LYS A 7 -18.20 -46.93 46.11
CA LYS A 7 -16.77 -46.91 45.76
C LYS A 7 -16.42 -45.62 45.02
N PHE A 8 -15.51 -44.87 45.62
CA PHE A 8 -14.77 -43.76 45.06
C PHE A 8 -14.00 -44.21 43.81
N LEU A 9 -14.09 -43.44 42.72
CA LEU A 9 -12.93 -43.18 41.87
C LEU A 9 -13.07 -41.76 41.31
N ALA A 10 -12.36 -40.82 41.92
CA ALA A 10 -12.25 -39.46 41.46
C ALA A 10 -11.36 -39.44 40.21
N ILE A 11 -11.95 -39.16 39.04
CA ILE A 11 -11.20 -38.85 37.82
C ILE A 11 -11.17 -37.33 37.71
N PHE A 12 -10.04 -36.74 38.10
CA PHE A 12 -9.67 -35.37 37.74
C PHE A 12 -9.36 -35.33 36.24
N ALA A 13 -10.35 -34.97 35.42
CA ALA A 13 -10.12 -34.61 34.02
C ALA A 13 -9.98 -33.09 33.93
N PHE A 14 -8.73 -32.65 33.84
CA PHE A 14 -8.30 -31.27 33.60
C PHE A 14 -8.73 -30.88 32.17
N VAL A 15 -9.94 -30.34 32.01
CA VAL A 15 -10.35 -29.76 30.72
C VAL A 15 -9.68 -28.39 30.60
N ALA A 16 -8.60 -28.35 29.84
CA ALA A 16 -7.93 -27.13 29.44
C ALA A 16 -8.93 -26.20 28.74
N ALA A 17 -9.23 -25.07 29.38
CA ALA A 17 -9.93 -23.96 28.74
C ALA A 17 -9.01 -23.39 27.66
N VAL A 18 -9.17 -23.86 26.43
CA VAL A 18 -8.61 -23.21 25.24
C VAL A 18 -9.31 -21.86 25.12
N LEU A 19 -8.69 -20.82 25.65
CA LEU A 19 -9.04 -19.44 25.35
C LEU A 19 -8.80 -19.24 23.86
N PHE A 20 -9.86 -19.40 23.06
CA PHE A 20 -9.88 -18.89 21.70
C PHE A 20 -9.77 -17.37 21.76
N SER A 21 -8.54 -16.87 21.70
CA SER A 21 -8.26 -15.49 21.30
C SER A 21 -8.76 -15.34 19.87
N GLY A 22 -10.03 -14.98 19.71
CA GLY A 22 -10.56 -14.53 18.43
C GLY A 22 -9.74 -13.31 17.96
N PRO A 23 -9.57 -13.11 16.65
CA PRO A 23 -8.92 -11.91 16.13
C PRO A 23 -9.75 -10.70 16.55
N GLY A 24 -9.24 -9.93 17.51
CA GLY A 24 -9.76 -8.62 17.83
C GLY A 24 -9.55 -7.73 16.61
N PHE A 25 -10.64 -7.31 15.96
CA PHE A 25 -10.58 -6.24 14.97
C PHE A 25 -10.18 -4.97 15.72
N ALA A 26 -8.89 -4.64 15.67
CA ALA A 26 -8.40 -3.37 16.17
C ALA A 26 -9.20 -2.24 15.52
N GLN A 27 -9.94 -1.50 16.34
CA GLN A 27 -10.73 -0.38 15.88
C GLN A 27 -9.76 0.71 15.41
N SER A 28 -9.75 1.01 14.11
CA SER A 28 -8.85 2.03 13.54
C SER A 28 -9.00 3.34 14.30
N SER A 29 -7.92 3.92 14.84
CA SER A 29 -7.98 5.20 15.56
C SER A 29 -8.38 6.40 14.68
N CYS A 30 -8.52 6.20 13.36
CA CYS A 30 -8.92 7.21 12.37
C CYS A 30 -10.37 7.72 12.45
N GLY A 31 -11.12 7.40 13.51
CA GLY A 31 -12.55 7.71 13.58
C GLY A 31 -13.39 6.90 12.57
N LYS A 32 -14.65 7.29 12.36
CA LYS A 32 -15.59 6.58 11.48
C LYS A 32 -15.98 7.46 10.30
N ILE A 33 -16.07 6.86 9.11
CA ILE A 33 -16.68 7.53 7.95
C ILE A 33 -18.12 7.93 8.30
N PRO A 34 -18.52 9.20 8.08
CA PRO A 34 -19.88 9.64 8.33
C PRO A 34 -20.91 8.83 7.54
N ALA A 35 -22.02 8.49 8.20
CA ALA A 35 -23.11 7.77 7.57
C ALA A 35 -23.98 8.73 6.74
N LEU A 36 -23.74 8.79 5.42
CA LEU A 36 -24.66 9.42 4.48
C LEU A 36 -25.38 8.36 3.65
N LYS A 37 -26.72 8.45 3.61
CA LYS A 37 -27.56 7.55 2.80
C LYS A 37 -27.11 7.52 1.34
N ALA A 38 -26.77 8.68 0.78
CA ALA A 38 -26.27 8.86 -0.58
C ALA A 38 -25.09 7.96 -0.95
N TRP A 39 -24.27 7.55 0.03
CA TRP A 39 -23.08 6.73 -0.22
C TRP A 39 -23.31 5.22 -0.10
N GLY A 40 -24.53 4.76 0.19
CA GLY A 40 -24.82 3.32 0.21
C GLY A 40 -24.17 2.54 1.35
N GLY A 41 -23.99 3.17 2.52
CA GLY A 41 -23.44 2.50 3.70
C GLY A 41 -21.96 2.17 3.59
N VAL A 42 -21.16 3.13 3.10
CA VAL A 42 -19.70 3.04 3.13
C VAL A 42 -19.21 3.06 4.58
N THR A 43 -18.32 2.13 4.93
CA THR A 43 -17.67 1.99 6.24
C THR A 43 -16.16 1.91 6.05
N ASN A 44 -15.38 2.15 7.12
CA ASN A 44 -13.91 2.02 7.08
C ASN A 44 -13.49 0.66 6.49
N ALA A 45 -14.08 -0.43 6.99
CA ALA A 45 -13.78 -1.79 6.53
C ALA A 45 -14.08 -1.99 5.04
N ARG A 46 -15.21 -1.47 4.54
CA ARG A 46 -15.54 -1.54 3.11
C ARG A 46 -14.56 -0.76 2.25
N VAL A 47 -14.08 0.38 2.74
CA VAL A 47 -13.06 1.16 2.02
C VAL A 47 -11.73 0.41 1.99
N VAL A 48 -11.23 -0.07 3.13
CA VAL A 48 -10.01 -0.88 3.20
C VAL A 48 -10.11 -2.07 2.25
N GLN A 49 -11.20 -2.83 2.34
CA GLN A 49 -11.43 -3.99 1.47
C GLN A 49 -11.51 -3.61 -0.01
N TYR A 50 -12.11 -2.46 -0.36
CA TYR A 50 -12.13 -1.97 -1.73
C TYR A 50 -10.73 -1.61 -2.21
N VAL A 51 -9.96 -0.87 -1.42
CA VAL A 51 -8.58 -0.49 -1.77
C VAL A 51 -7.71 -1.73 -1.92
N ASP A 52 -7.78 -2.69 -0.99
CA ASP A 52 -7.01 -3.93 -1.05
C ASP A 52 -7.37 -4.78 -2.27
N ASN A 53 -8.66 -4.92 -2.58
CA ASN A 53 -9.12 -5.83 -3.64
C ASN A 53 -9.11 -5.19 -5.03
N LYS A 54 -9.51 -3.92 -5.15
CA LYS A 54 -9.70 -3.23 -6.43
C LYS A 54 -8.54 -2.31 -6.79
N LEU A 55 -7.88 -1.74 -5.80
CA LEU A 55 -6.74 -0.84 -5.99
C LEU A 55 -5.42 -1.47 -5.52
N HIS A 56 -5.45 -2.74 -5.12
CA HIS A 56 -4.28 -3.52 -4.71
C HIS A 56 -3.45 -2.89 -3.59
N GLY A 57 -4.12 -2.22 -2.65
CA GLY A 57 -3.47 -1.50 -1.55
C GLY A 57 -2.99 -0.10 -1.91
N ASP A 58 -3.16 0.34 -3.15
CA ASP A 58 -2.86 1.71 -3.56
C ASP A 58 -3.99 2.66 -3.14
N TRP A 59 -3.76 3.38 -2.04
CA TRP A 59 -4.70 4.33 -1.48
C TRP A 59 -4.80 5.63 -2.30
N GLN A 60 -3.76 6.00 -3.06
CA GLN A 60 -3.67 7.32 -3.67
C GLN A 60 -4.78 7.58 -4.71
N PRO A 61 -5.10 6.67 -5.65
CA PRO A 61 -6.19 6.87 -6.61
C PRO A 61 -7.55 7.07 -5.93
N TYR A 62 -7.77 6.42 -4.78
CA TYR A 62 -9.01 6.57 -4.03
C TYR A 62 -9.09 7.93 -3.31
N ILE A 63 -7.99 8.36 -2.70
CA ILE A 63 -7.87 9.68 -2.06
C ILE A 63 -8.04 10.79 -3.10
N ASP A 64 -7.36 10.69 -4.25
CA ASP A 64 -7.43 11.67 -5.34
C ASP A 64 -8.86 11.81 -5.88
N HIS A 65 -9.57 10.68 -6.04
CA HIS A 65 -10.96 10.68 -6.45
C HIS A 65 -11.84 11.46 -5.47
N LEU A 66 -11.70 11.21 -4.17
CA LEU A 66 -12.48 11.91 -3.14
C LEU A 66 -12.13 13.39 -3.05
N ALA A 67 -10.85 13.74 -3.11
CA ALA A 67 -10.39 15.13 -3.09
C ALA A 67 -10.88 15.92 -4.31
N SER A 68 -10.87 15.30 -5.49
CA SER A 68 -11.41 15.87 -6.72
C SER A 68 -12.92 16.14 -6.61
N GLN A 69 -13.69 15.16 -6.12
CA GLN A 69 -15.13 15.33 -5.89
C GLN A 69 -15.42 16.44 -4.89
N LEU A 70 -14.69 16.48 -3.77
CA LEU A 70 -14.84 17.53 -2.76
C LEU A 70 -14.58 18.92 -3.36
N LYS A 71 -13.51 19.08 -4.13
CA LYS A 71 -13.18 20.33 -4.82
C LYS A 71 -14.32 20.77 -5.75
N SER A 72 -14.85 19.86 -6.58
CA SER A 72 -15.95 20.17 -7.49
C SER A 72 -17.22 20.61 -6.75
N VAL A 73 -17.58 19.93 -5.65
CA VAL A 73 -18.78 20.28 -4.88
C VAL A 73 -18.60 21.61 -4.14
N ARG A 74 -17.39 21.92 -3.65
CA ARG A 74 -17.10 23.20 -3.01
C ARG A 74 -17.24 24.36 -3.98
N LEU A 75 -16.70 24.22 -5.21
CA LEU A 75 -16.88 25.22 -6.27
C LEU A 75 -18.36 25.49 -6.60
N ILE A 76 -19.21 24.46 -6.54
CA ILE A 76 -20.67 24.61 -6.72
C ILE A 76 -21.28 25.43 -5.58
N GLN A 77 -20.91 25.12 -4.33
CA GLN A 77 -21.39 25.86 -3.16
C GLN A 77 -20.94 27.32 -3.19
N ASP A 78 -19.67 27.57 -3.48
CA ASP A 78 -19.08 28.92 -3.53
C ASP A 78 -19.75 29.77 -4.63
N ALA A 79 -20.20 29.14 -5.71
CA ALA A 79 -20.97 29.79 -6.77
C ALA A 79 -22.46 30.03 -6.40
N GLY A 80 -22.89 29.66 -5.19
CA GLY A 80 -24.29 29.76 -4.76
C GLY A 80 -25.24 28.82 -5.52
N LYS A 81 -24.70 27.76 -6.14
CA LYS A 81 -25.45 26.81 -6.98
C LYS A 81 -25.77 25.54 -6.21
N SER A 82 -26.70 24.75 -6.75
CA SER A 82 -27.03 23.42 -6.25
C SER A 82 -26.19 22.35 -6.93
N ALA A 83 -25.85 21.29 -6.20
CA ALA A 83 -25.19 20.10 -6.75
C ALA A 83 -26.23 19.00 -6.99
N GLN A 84 -26.06 18.20 -8.05
CA GLN A 84 -26.88 17.00 -8.25
C GLN A 84 -26.06 15.76 -7.93
N ILE A 85 -26.61 14.88 -7.09
CA ILE A 85 -26.01 13.60 -6.75
C ILE A 85 -26.96 12.46 -7.11
N ARG A 86 -26.40 11.32 -7.50
CA ARG A 86 -27.21 10.13 -7.76
C ARG A 86 -27.42 9.33 -6.48
N TYR A 87 -28.67 9.04 -6.14
CA TYR A 87 -29.03 8.18 -5.02
C TYR A 87 -30.15 7.23 -5.44
N ARG A 88 -29.91 5.91 -5.29
CA ARG A 88 -30.88 4.86 -5.66
C ARG A 88 -31.43 4.98 -7.10
N GLY A 89 -30.60 5.47 -8.03
CA GLY A 89 -30.97 5.66 -9.43
C GLY A 89 -31.52 7.04 -9.76
N GLU A 90 -31.97 7.80 -8.75
CA GLU A 90 -32.55 9.15 -8.90
C GLU A 90 -31.48 10.24 -8.75
N LEU A 91 -31.68 11.37 -9.44
CA LEU A 91 -30.89 12.58 -9.24
C LEU A 91 -31.54 13.41 -8.15
N ILE A 92 -30.81 13.63 -7.06
CA ILE A 92 -31.23 14.47 -5.95
C ILE A 92 -30.43 15.76 -5.98
N GLU A 93 -31.14 16.87 -5.86
CA GLU A 93 -30.54 18.19 -5.71
C GLU A 93 -30.14 18.44 -4.25
N LEU A 94 -28.89 18.85 -4.07
CA LEU A 94 -28.32 19.33 -2.80
C LEU A 94 -28.12 20.84 -2.91
N SER A 95 -28.83 21.59 -2.07
CA SER A 95 -28.73 23.04 -1.99
C SER A 95 -28.71 23.51 -0.55
N GLY A 96 -28.26 24.75 -0.33
CA GLY A 96 -28.23 25.40 0.98
C GLY A 96 -27.63 24.51 2.07
N LYS A 97 -28.39 24.31 3.16
CA LYS A 97 -27.96 23.52 4.33
C LYS A 97 -27.61 22.05 3.99
N ASN A 98 -28.30 21.45 3.03
CA ASN A 98 -28.04 20.06 2.62
C ASN A 98 -26.70 19.94 1.88
N LEU A 99 -26.37 20.91 1.03
CA LEU A 99 -25.07 20.99 0.36
C LEU A 99 -23.95 21.23 1.37
N THR A 100 -24.15 22.12 2.33
CA THR A 100 -23.20 22.37 3.42
C THR A 100 -22.94 21.09 4.24
N ALA A 101 -24.00 20.37 4.63
CA ALA A 101 -23.87 19.13 5.39
C ALA A 101 -23.16 18.03 4.58
N TYR A 102 -23.43 17.94 3.28
CA TYR A 102 -22.76 17.00 2.38
C TYR A 102 -21.25 17.30 2.27
N LEU A 103 -20.87 18.56 2.17
CA LEU A 103 -19.47 18.98 2.12
C LEU A 103 -18.72 18.68 3.41
N ALA A 104 -19.30 19.03 4.57
CA ALA A 104 -18.70 18.71 5.86
C ALA A 104 -18.50 17.20 6.05
N ALA A 105 -19.47 16.39 5.62
CA ALA A 105 -19.34 14.93 5.66
C ALA A 105 -18.25 14.44 4.68
N SER A 106 -18.16 15.02 3.49
CA SER A 106 -17.17 14.67 2.46
C SER A 106 -15.74 14.98 2.93
N GLU A 107 -15.54 16.14 3.57
CA GLU A 107 -14.28 16.52 4.22
C GLU A 107 -13.90 15.51 5.30
N LYS A 108 -14.85 15.18 6.20
CA LYS A 108 -14.58 14.21 7.27
C LYS A 108 -14.29 12.82 6.71
N ARG A 109 -14.95 12.42 5.62
CA ARG A 109 -14.63 11.14 4.94
C ARG A 109 -13.21 11.16 4.38
N LEU A 110 -12.79 12.24 3.73
CA LEU A 110 -11.43 12.36 3.20
C LEU A 110 -10.40 12.27 4.32
N GLU A 111 -10.61 12.98 5.44
CA GLU A 111 -9.76 12.91 6.64
C GLU A 111 -9.61 11.48 7.17
N VAL A 112 -10.73 10.78 7.39
CA VAL A 112 -10.73 9.39 7.88
C VAL A 112 -10.00 8.47 6.90
N VAL A 113 -10.22 8.62 5.60
CA VAL A 113 -9.60 7.78 4.56
C VAL A 113 -8.08 8.03 4.48
N THR A 114 -7.63 9.28 4.57
CA THR A 114 -6.20 9.60 4.60
C THR A 114 -5.53 8.99 5.82
N CYS A 115 -6.13 9.10 7.01
CA CYS A 115 -5.61 8.44 8.20
C CYS A 115 -5.57 6.91 8.03
N LEU A 116 -6.59 6.29 7.44
CA LEU A 116 -6.59 4.84 7.19
C LEU A 116 -5.43 4.43 6.26
N ALA A 117 -5.12 5.24 5.26
CA ALA A 117 -3.97 5.03 4.38
C ALA A 117 -2.64 5.14 5.16
N GLU A 118 -2.50 6.14 6.03
CA GLU A 118 -1.34 6.29 6.92
C GLU A 118 -1.19 5.10 7.87
N GLN A 119 -2.29 4.62 8.46
CA GLN A 119 -2.28 3.42 9.30
C GLN A 119 -1.87 2.18 8.53
N ALA A 120 -2.37 2.00 7.30
CA ALA A 120 -1.98 0.88 6.46
C ALA A 120 -0.47 0.93 6.17
N LEU A 121 0.09 2.12 5.96
CA LEU A 121 1.52 2.32 5.79
C LEU A 121 2.31 2.05 7.08
N HIS A 122 1.84 2.53 8.24
CA HIS A 122 2.48 2.30 9.53
C HIS A 122 2.41 0.83 9.95
N GLN A 123 1.32 0.13 9.69
CA GLN A 123 1.22 -1.31 9.95
C GLN A 123 2.20 -2.09 9.08
N GLN A 124 2.37 -1.69 7.82
CA GLN A 124 3.43 -2.23 6.97
C GLN A 124 4.81 -1.90 7.55
N ALA A 125 5.05 -0.68 8.04
CA ALA A 125 6.33 -0.28 8.64
C ALA A 125 6.65 -0.97 9.97
N ALA A 126 5.68 -1.14 10.86
CA ALA A 126 5.84 -1.84 12.14
C ALA A 126 6.16 -3.32 11.93
N GLN A 127 5.48 -3.96 10.96
CA GLN A 127 5.83 -5.32 10.53
C GLN A 127 7.24 -5.42 9.96
N LEU A 128 7.84 -4.32 9.48
CA LEU A 128 9.24 -4.30 9.03
C LEU A 128 10.23 -4.11 10.20
N ALA A 129 9.84 -3.41 11.27
CA ALA A 129 10.70 -3.12 12.43
C ALA A 129 10.95 -4.33 13.33
N ASP A 130 9.99 -5.26 13.42
CA ASP A 130 10.09 -6.49 14.22
C ASP A 130 11.19 -7.47 13.73
N PHE A 131 11.84 -7.19 12.59
CA PHE A 131 12.92 -8.00 12.03
C PHE A 131 14.32 -7.38 12.17
N ALA A 132 14.44 -6.10 12.55
CA ALA A 132 15.72 -5.38 12.60
C ALA A 132 16.64 -5.78 13.76
N THR A 133 16.17 -6.61 14.71
CA THR A 133 16.93 -7.01 15.90
C THR A 133 17.72 -8.32 15.75
N ALA A 134 17.78 -8.91 14.54
CA ALA A 134 18.38 -10.23 14.33
C ALA A 134 19.58 -10.29 13.35
N ALA A 135 20.07 -9.15 12.84
CA ALA A 135 21.24 -9.14 11.95
C ALA A 135 22.45 -8.52 12.67
N GLY A 136 23.48 -9.35 12.86
CA GLY A 136 24.73 -8.98 13.52
C GLY A 136 25.59 -7.97 12.74
N GLU A 137 26.40 -7.29 13.54
CA GLU A 137 27.42 -6.29 13.25
C GLU A 137 28.31 -6.65 12.03
N ALA A 138 28.37 -5.75 11.04
CA ALA A 138 29.34 -5.79 9.95
C ALA A 138 30.32 -4.63 10.13
N THR A 139 31.59 -4.96 10.30
CA THR A 139 32.71 -4.03 10.40
C THR A 139 33.03 -3.38 9.05
N ASP A 140 33.20 -2.06 9.07
CA ASP A 140 33.64 -1.21 7.96
C ASP A 140 35.11 -1.48 7.58
N GLU A 141 35.42 -1.56 6.29
CA GLU A 141 36.71 -1.10 5.77
C GLU A 141 36.51 -0.27 4.50
N ALA A 142 37.04 0.95 4.54
CA ALA A 142 37.00 1.95 3.49
C ALA A 142 38.16 1.75 2.50
N GLY A 143 37.83 1.58 1.22
CA GLY A 143 38.77 1.63 0.10
C GLY A 143 38.42 2.79 -0.84
N GLU A 144 39.40 3.66 -1.06
CA GLU A 144 39.37 4.83 -1.95
C GLU A 144 39.23 4.43 -3.44
N VAL A 145 38.45 5.18 -4.24
CA VAL A 145 38.32 4.95 -5.69
C VAL A 145 38.40 6.25 -6.50
N GLU A 146 39.35 6.23 -7.44
CA GLU A 146 39.65 7.22 -8.47
C GLU A 146 38.57 7.28 -9.58
N VAL A 147 38.26 8.49 -10.07
CA VAL A 147 37.12 8.77 -10.97
C VAL A 147 37.54 8.84 -12.44
N GLN A 148 37.01 7.93 -13.27
CA GLN A 148 37.06 7.99 -14.73
C GLN A 148 35.65 8.17 -15.30
N ILE A 149 35.42 9.26 -16.03
CA ILE A 149 34.11 9.64 -16.58
C ILE A 149 33.83 8.85 -17.87
N ARG A 150 32.83 7.95 -17.84
CA ARG A 150 32.26 7.26 -19.02
C ARG A 150 30.84 7.75 -19.32
N LYS A 151 30.44 7.71 -20.60
CA LYS A 151 29.07 8.01 -21.12
C LYS A 151 27.99 7.32 -20.27
N PRO A 152 26.77 7.91 -20.14
CA PRO A 152 25.69 7.35 -19.33
C PRO A 152 25.25 6.01 -19.92
N GLN A 153 25.80 4.95 -19.34
CA GLN A 153 25.41 3.57 -19.58
C GLN A 153 24.23 3.29 -18.64
N PRO A 154 23.17 2.59 -19.08
CA PRO A 154 22.07 2.24 -18.19
C PRO A 154 22.65 1.48 -16.99
N LEU A 155 22.33 1.95 -15.78
CA LEU A 155 22.73 1.28 -14.55
C LEU A 155 22.03 -0.07 -14.53
N ARG A 156 22.81 -1.13 -14.73
CA ARG A 156 22.35 -2.51 -14.54
C ARG A 156 22.61 -2.89 -13.10
N GLN A 157 21.55 -3.05 -12.33
CA GLN A 157 21.63 -3.58 -10.98
C GLN A 157 21.10 -5.02 -11.03
N ASN A 158 22.02 -5.97 -10.84
CA ASN A 158 21.67 -7.37 -10.69
C ASN A 158 21.33 -7.58 -9.21
N VAL A 159 20.05 -7.76 -8.90
CA VAL A 159 19.61 -7.99 -7.52
C VAL A 159 19.40 -9.49 -7.32
N THR A 160 20.27 -10.08 -6.51
CA THR A 160 20.14 -11.47 -6.07
C THR A 160 19.84 -11.46 -4.58
N VAL A 161 18.57 -11.63 -4.21
CA VAL A 161 18.17 -11.70 -2.79
C VAL A 161 18.42 -13.12 -2.28
N ALA A 162 19.13 -13.24 -1.16
CA ALA A 162 19.35 -14.51 -0.47
C ALA A 162 18.00 -15.15 -0.10
N GLY A 163 17.76 -16.38 -0.60
CA GLY A 163 16.50 -17.10 -0.39
C GLY A 163 15.84 -17.66 -1.67
N GLY A 164 16.49 -17.58 -2.84
CA GLY A 164 16.17 -18.39 -4.02
C GLY A 164 14.86 -18.11 -4.77
N ALA A 165 13.96 -17.26 -4.25
CA ALA A 165 12.59 -17.13 -4.77
C ALA A 165 12.36 -15.99 -5.79
N LEU A 166 13.27 -15.01 -5.87
CA LEU A 166 13.15 -13.86 -6.76
C LEU A 166 14.52 -13.52 -7.36
N ARG A 167 14.71 -13.90 -8.63
CA ARG A 167 15.92 -13.58 -9.40
C ARG A 167 15.54 -12.49 -10.39
N LEU A 168 15.96 -11.26 -10.12
CA LEU A 168 15.59 -10.10 -10.92
C LEU A 168 16.84 -9.41 -11.49
N GLU A 169 16.76 -9.04 -12.76
CA GLU A 169 17.62 -8.02 -13.35
C GLU A 169 16.77 -6.76 -13.54
N VAL A 170 17.18 -5.66 -12.92
CA VAL A 170 16.53 -4.36 -13.13
C VAL A 170 17.53 -3.43 -13.81
N THR A 171 17.13 -2.89 -14.95
CA THR A 171 17.91 -1.89 -15.68
C THR A 171 17.18 -0.56 -15.66
N THR A 172 17.88 0.51 -15.30
CA THR A 172 17.31 1.86 -15.28
C THR A 172 17.91 2.74 -16.37
N SER A 173 17.07 3.61 -16.94
CA SER A 173 17.49 4.61 -17.93
C SER A 173 16.67 5.89 -17.82
N CYS A 174 17.22 6.98 -18.36
CA CYS A 174 16.50 8.23 -18.58
C CYS A 174 16.28 8.40 -20.08
N GLU A 175 15.03 8.49 -20.51
CA GLU A 175 14.65 8.61 -21.92
C GLU A 175 13.76 9.84 -22.09
N ASN A 176 14.23 10.88 -22.77
CA ASN A 176 13.48 12.13 -22.97
C ASN A 176 12.93 12.71 -21.64
N GLY A 177 13.76 12.74 -20.60
CA GLY A 177 13.38 13.19 -19.25
C GLY A 177 12.49 12.22 -18.46
N SER A 178 11.99 11.13 -19.08
CA SER A 178 11.24 10.11 -18.37
C SER A 178 12.17 9.11 -17.69
N SER A 179 11.80 8.67 -16.50
CA SER A 179 12.47 7.59 -15.78
C SER A 179 11.93 6.23 -16.25
N VAL A 180 12.82 5.32 -16.63
CA VAL A 180 12.46 4.00 -17.14
C VAL A 180 13.09 2.91 -16.27
N PHE A 181 12.27 1.95 -15.85
CA PHE A 181 12.69 0.72 -15.20
C PHE A 181 12.29 -0.46 -16.08
N LYS A 182 13.25 -1.28 -16.49
CA LYS A 182 12.96 -2.58 -17.12
C LYS A 182 13.34 -3.68 -16.14
N VAL A 183 12.36 -4.47 -15.75
CA VAL A 183 12.48 -5.55 -14.78
C VAL A 183 12.38 -6.87 -15.52
N THR A 184 13.36 -7.75 -15.35
CA THR A 184 13.40 -9.07 -16.00
C THR A 184 13.50 -10.16 -14.94
N ASN A 185 12.59 -11.13 -15.01
CA ASN A 185 12.67 -12.33 -14.19
C ASN A 185 13.73 -13.27 -14.76
N ARG A 186 14.86 -13.43 -14.07
CA ARG A 186 15.95 -14.37 -14.40
C ARG A 186 15.81 -15.72 -13.67
N GLY A 187 14.67 -15.92 -13.02
CA GLY A 187 14.32 -17.16 -12.35
C GLY A 187 13.31 -17.98 -13.14
N GLY A 188 12.78 -19.01 -12.49
CA GLY A 188 11.61 -19.72 -12.98
C GLY A 188 10.34 -18.86 -12.95
N GLU A 189 9.26 -19.38 -13.51
CA GLU A 189 7.94 -18.75 -13.38
C GLU A 189 7.56 -18.57 -11.91
N TRP A 190 7.08 -17.38 -11.56
CA TRP A 190 6.70 -17.09 -10.19
C TRP A 190 5.42 -17.83 -9.79
N PRO A 191 5.34 -18.40 -8.58
CA PRO A 191 4.17 -19.18 -8.16
C PRO A 191 2.92 -18.33 -7.92
N LYS A 192 3.07 -17.03 -7.62
CA LYS A 192 2.00 -16.06 -7.42
C LYS A 192 2.38 -14.70 -8.02
N SER A 193 1.49 -13.71 -7.94
CA SER A 193 1.76 -12.35 -8.42
C SER A 193 2.67 -11.58 -7.46
N SER A 194 3.41 -10.61 -8.00
CA SER A 194 4.19 -9.62 -7.26
C SER A 194 3.60 -8.23 -7.47
N ILE A 195 3.77 -7.34 -6.50
CA ILE A 195 3.55 -5.91 -6.66
C ILE A 195 4.86 -5.26 -7.10
N PHE A 196 4.79 -4.36 -8.08
CA PHE A 196 5.90 -3.55 -8.54
C PHE A 196 5.53 -2.11 -8.23
N ALA A 197 6.18 -1.50 -7.25
CA ALA A 197 5.88 -0.16 -6.79
C ALA A 197 7.08 0.76 -7.03
N ILE A 198 6.84 1.91 -7.65
CA ILE A 198 7.81 2.97 -7.85
C ILE A 198 7.49 4.09 -6.87
N TYR A 199 8.49 4.51 -6.10
CA TYR A 199 8.39 5.51 -5.06
C TYR A 199 9.18 6.75 -5.46
N ARG A 200 8.69 7.92 -5.04
CA ARG A 200 9.47 9.15 -5.05
C ARG A 200 10.48 9.12 -3.92
N MET A 201 11.71 9.54 -4.23
CA MET A 201 12.79 9.72 -3.28
C MET A 201 13.08 11.22 -3.14
N GLY A 202 13.42 11.69 -1.94
CA GLY A 202 13.83 13.07 -1.68
C GLY A 202 13.14 13.71 -0.49
N ASP A 203 11.86 13.37 -0.28
CA ASP A 203 11.11 13.80 0.90
C ASP A 203 11.10 12.64 1.90
N GLN A 204 11.08 12.93 3.21
CA GLN A 204 11.08 11.90 4.27
C GLN A 204 9.86 10.94 4.21
N THR A 205 8.94 11.16 3.25
CA THR A 205 7.78 10.32 2.98
C THR A 205 8.01 9.45 1.74
N LYS A 206 7.86 8.13 1.90
CA LYS A 206 7.89 7.16 0.80
C LYS A 206 6.59 7.24 -0.02
N GLN A 207 6.45 8.25 -0.88
CA GLN A 207 5.26 8.40 -1.72
C GLN A 207 5.30 7.43 -2.91
N VAL A 208 4.30 6.57 -3.06
CA VAL A 208 4.13 5.72 -4.25
C VAL A 208 3.68 6.59 -5.44
N ILE A 209 4.34 6.43 -6.59
CA ILE A 209 4.09 7.16 -7.83
C ILE A 209 3.41 6.27 -8.89
N SER A 210 3.72 4.98 -8.87
CA SER A 210 3.09 3.98 -9.74
C SER A 210 3.19 2.62 -9.08
N SER A 211 2.11 1.84 -9.12
CA SER A 211 2.10 0.46 -8.64
C SER A 211 1.38 -0.46 -9.63
N ARG A 212 1.86 -1.70 -9.79
CA ARG A 212 1.17 -2.73 -10.59
C ARG A 212 1.35 -4.11 -9.96
N ARG A 213 0.27 -4.89 -9.91
CA ARG A 213 0.33 -6.31 -9.53
C ARG A 213 0.39 -7.18 -10.79
N MET A 214 1.45 -7.98 -10.93
CA MET A 214 1.58 -8.90 -12.06
C MET A 214 2.46 -10.10 -11.72
N ARG A 215 2.37 -11.15 -12.53
CA ARG A 215 3.20 -12.36 -12.44
C ARG A 215 4.08 -12.42 -13.67
N LEU A 216 5.38 -12.64 -13.48
CA LEU A 216 6.32 -12.85 -14.58
C LEU A 216 6.62 -14.34 -14.75
N LYS A 217 6.59 -14.79 -16.01
CA LYS A 217 7.20 -16.06 -16.41
C LYS A 217 8.73 -15.95 -16.36
N GLY A 218 9.42 -17.08 -16.42
CA GLY A 218 10.88 -17.08 -16.56
C GLY A 218 11.30 -16.33 -17.82
N GLU A 219 12.38 -15.56 -17.72
CA GLU A 219 12.93 -14.67 -18.76
C GLU A 219 11.98 -13.55 -19.25
N GLN A 220 10.80 -13.40 -18.67
CA GLN A 220 9.88 -12.34 -19.04
C GLN A 220 10.35 -10.98 -18.50
N SER A 221 10.27 -9.96 -19.34
CA SER A 221 10.51 -8.57 -18.94
C SER A 221 9.22 -7.77 -18.86
N SER A 222 9.20 -6.75 -17.99
CA SER A 222 8.20 -5.69 -17.94
C SER A 222 8.88 -4.33 -17.83
N THR A 223 8.32 -3.32 -18.50
CA THR A 223 8.87 -1.96 -18.52
C THR A 223 7.89 -1.00 -17.86
N PHE A 224 8.43 -0.14 -16.99
CA PHE A 224 7.72 0.91 -16.29
C PHE A 224 8.33 2.24 -16.67
N ARG A 225 7.51 3.14 -17.22
CA ARG A 225 7.92 4.49 -17.63
C ARG A 225 7.18 5.52 -16.79
N ILE A 226 7.92 6.45 -16.22
CA ILE A 226 7.41 7.56 -15.42
C ILE A 226 7.81 8.87 -16.08
N ASP A 227 6.82 9.65 -16.49
CA ASP A 227 7.04 10.95 -17.12
C ASP A 227 7.71 11.94 -16.15
N ALA A 228 8.50 12.87 -16.70
CA ALA A 228 9.21 13.89 -15.92
C ALA A 228 8.28 14.69 -14.98
N THR A 229 7.06 14.98 -15.44
CA THR A 229 6.04 15.73 -14.66
C THR A 229 5.61 14.99 -13.38
N LYS A 230 5.79 13.67 -13.31
CA LYS A 230 5.49 12.84 -12.13
C LYS A 230 6.70 12.61 -11.24
N ASN A 231 7.89 13.03 -11.68
CA ASN A 231 9.17 12.94 -10.97
C ASN A 231 9.79 14.32 -10.69
N PRO A 232 9.12 15.21 -9.93
CA PRO A 232 9.61 16.56 -9.67
C PRO A 232 10.92 16.61 -8.86
N THR A 233 11.22 15.57 -8.07
CA THR A 233 12.48 15.46 -7.31
C THR A 233 13.63 14.95 -8.17
N GLY A 234 13.32 14.41 -9.35
CA GLY A 234 14.26 13.77 -10.25
C GLY A 234 14.82 12.44 -9.72
N GLN A 235 14.28 11.88 -8.63
CA GLN A 235 14.79 10.64 -8.02
C GLN A 235 13.65 9.68 -7.68
N LEU A 236 13.74 8.46 -8.21
CA LEU A 236 12.76 7.40 -8.00
C LEU A 236 13.43 6.08 -7.58
N GLY A 237 12.71 5.28 -6.81
CA GLY A 237 13.12 3.92 -6.44
C GLY A 237 12.03 2.90 -6.78
N LEU A 238 12.40 1.74 -7.30
CA LEU A 238 11.51 0.60 -7.57
C LEU A 238 11.66 -0.43 -6.45
N PHE A 239 10.54 -0.99 -5.99
CA PHE A 239 10.51 -2.17 -5.14
C PHE A 239 9.52 -3.20 -5.69
N VAL A 240 9.94 -4.46 -5.69
CA VAL A 240 9.18 -5.63 -6.14
C VAL A 240 8.85 -6.48 -4.91
N ASP A 241 7.57 -6.49 -4.54
CA ASP A 241 7.01 -7.17 -3.37
C ASP A 241 6.24 -8.45 -3.78
N PRO A 242 6.88 -9.63 -3.69
CA PRO A 242 6.30 -10.90 -4.09
C PRO A 242 5.28 -11.41 -3.07
N SER A 243 4.08 -11.83 -3.51
CA SER A 243 3.04 -12.35 -2.58
C SER A 243 3.28 -13.77 -2.06
N TRP A 244 4.34 -14.46 -2.52
CA TRP A 244 4.60 -15.86 -2.17
C TRP A 244 5.70 -16.06 -1.12
N TYR A 245 6.43 -15.01 -0.76
CA TYR A 245 7.35 -15.03 0.37
C TYR A 245 7.54 -13.59 0.87
N LYS A 246 7.93 -13.43 2.13
CA LYS A 246 8.14 -12.11 2.72
C LYS A 246 9.58 -11.65 2.47
N ARG A 247 9.77 -10.39 2.09
CA ARG A 247 11.08 -9.73 2.01
C ARG A 247 11.01 -8.34 2.62
N GLY A 248 12.14 -7.85 3.12
CA GLY A 248 12.28 -6.47 3.58
C GLY A 248 12.10 -5.49 2.43
N PHE A 249 11.62 -4.29 2.75
CA PHE A 249 11.61 -3.18 1.80
C PHE A 249 13.03 -2.70 1.56
N GLU A 250 13.51 -2.90 0.34
CA GLU A 250 14.74 -2.34 -0.19
C GLU A 250 14.50 -2.03 -1.65
N TYR A 251 14.96 -0.87 -2.12
CA TYR A 251 14.81 -0.55 -3.52
C TYR A 251 15.62 -1.54 -4.37
N ASP A 252 14.93 -2.30 -5.20
CA ASP A 252 15.55 -3.20 -6.19
C ASP A 252 16.30 -2.41 -7.26
N ALA A 253 15.88 -1.16 -7.51
CA ALA A 253 16.66 -0.22 -8.28
C ALA A 253 16.30 1.21 -7.94
N THR A 254 17.24 2.13 -8.16
CA THR A 254 16.97 3.57 -8.13
C THR A 254 17.40 4.21 -9.43
N VAL A 255 16.78 5.35 -9.76
CA VAL A 255 17.15 6.14 -10.92
C VAL A 255 17.07 7.62 -10.59
N ARG A 256 18.02 8.38 -11.12
CA ARG A 256 18.03 9.82 -11.05
C ARG A 256 17.97 10.40 -12.47
N CYS A 257 16.84 11.02 -12.82
CA CYS A 257 16.65 11.70 -14.10
C CYS A 257 16.35 13.16 -13.82
N ARG A 258 17.17 14.06 -14.36
CA ARG A 258 16.96 15.50 -14.34
C ARG A 258 16.62 15.98 -15.74
#